data_AF-A0A8S2W9D9-F1
#
_entry.id   AF-A0A8S2W9D9-F1
#
_cell.length_a   1.000
_cell.length_b   1.000
_cell.length_c   1.000
_cell.angle_alpha   90.00
_cell.angle_beta   90.00
_cell.angle_gamma   90.00
#
_symmetry.space_group_name_H-M   'P 1'
#
loop_
_entity.id
_entity.type
_entity.pdbx_description
1 polymer ?
#
loop_
_entity_poly.entity_id
_entity_poly.type
_entity_poly.pdbx_seq_one_letter_code
_entity_poly.pdbx_strand_id
1 'polypeptide(L)'
;SNFSYFEDSGPPIPHQRFADFVYKTDVALLPIDGYQDLPLLSLEDAIKPIEKYLDPSIQDKIYVAKRRCRNPEDDLTTDESASIQLYTTESTTHEESLYYNLNKTLHKADRGLLKPWYSYLKLILTALWKLSSFTGLVYRDVNSNLSKEFKK
;
A
#
# COMPACT_ATOMS: atom_id res chain seq x y z
N SER A 1 -4.21 -51.70 4.28
CA SER A 1 -4.91 -50.88 5.28
C SER A 1 -4.99 -49.47 4.76
N ASN A 2 -6.19 -49.01 4.42
CA ASN A 2 -6.46 -47.76 3.71
C ASN A 2 -6.12 -46.54 4.56
N PHE A 3 -5.34 -45.61 4.01
CA PHE A 3 -5.35 -44.20 4.42
C PHE A 3 -6.13 -43.44 3.34
N SER A 4 -7.37 -43.09 3.68
CA SER A 4 -8.27 -42.30 2.87
C SER A 4 -7.84 -40.83 2.87
N TYR A 5 -7.55 -40.32 1.69
CA TYR A 5 -7.49 -38.90 1.35
C TYR A 5 -8.83 -38.24 1.71
N PHE A 6 -8.78 -37.19 2.54
CA PHE A 6 -9.82 -36.17 2.53
C PHE A 6 -9.33 -35.04 1.64
N GLU A 7 -9.90 -34.99 0.43
CA GLU A 7 -9.89 -33.83 -0.44
C GLU A 7 -10.72 -32.73 0.25
N ASP A 8 -10.07 -31.72 0.81
CA ASP A 8 -10.71 -30.44 1.05
C ASP A 8 -10.51 -29.58 -0.21
N SER A 9 -11.40 -29.78 -1.17
CA SER A 9 -11.50 -29.01 -2.41
C SER A 9 -12.17 -27.67 -2.13
N GLY A 10 -11.49 -26.79 -1.40
CA GLY A 10 -11.73 -25.34 -1.46
C GLY A 10 -10.88 -24.74 -2.58
N PRO A 11 -11.39 -23.75 -3.36
CA PRO A 11 -10.53 -23.05 -4.31
C PRO A 11 -9.35 -22.43 -3.53
N PRO A 12 -8.11 -22.53 -4.04
CA PRO A 12 -6.98 -21.86 -3.40
C PRO A 12 -7.32 -20.37 -3.32
N ILE A 13 -7.37 -19.82 -2.10
CA ILE A 13 -7.55 -18.39 -1.89
C ILE A 13 -6.37 -17.72 -2.60
N PRO A 14 -6.60 -16.92 -3.65
CA PRO A 14 -5.50 -16.29 -4.36
C PRO A 14 -4.81 -15.31 -3.42
N HIS A 15 -3.52 -15.50 -3.17
CA HIS A 15 -2.66 -14.49 -2.56
C HIS A 15 -2.49 -13.33 -3.55
N GLN A 16 -3.51 -12.49 -3.65
CA GLN A 16 -3.61 -11.48 -4.68
C GLN A 16 -2.96 -10.17 -4.19
N ARG A 17 -1.71 -9.95 -4.62
CA ARG A 17 -0.98 -8.68 -4.43
C ARG A 17 -0.82 -7.95 -5.77
N PHE A 18 -1.83 -7.15 -6.10
CA PHE A 18 -1.76 -5.75 -6.52
C PHE A 18 -1.17 -5.29 -7.85
N ALA A 19 -0.43 -6.09 -8.60
CA ALA A 19 -0.17 -5.70 -9.99
C ALA A 19 -1.44 -5.74 -10.88
N ASP A 20 -2.58 -6.17 -10.31
CA ASP A 20 -3.78 -6.54 -11.07
C ASP A 20 -4.63 -5.37 -11.59
N PHE A 21 -4.10 -4.14 -11.53
CA PHE A 21 -4.66 -3.06 -12.34
C PHE A 21 -3.56 -2.14 -12.88
N VAL A 22 -2.54 -2.70 -13.54
CA VAL A 22 -1.87 -1.96 -14.62
C VAL A 22 -2.89 -1.81 -15.75
N TYR A 23 -3.81 -0.87 -15.61
CA TYR A 23 -4.55 -0.32 -16.74
C TYR A 23 -3.90 1.00 -17.07
N LYS A 24 -3.18 0.97 -18.19
CA LYS A 24 -2.81 2.10 -19.01
C LYS A 24 -3.87 3.20 -18.94
N THR A 25 -3.61 4.23 -18.13
CA THR A 25 -4.26 5.52 -18.36
C THR A 25 -3.37 6.23 -19.38
N ASP A 26 -3.78 6.25 -20.64
CA ASP A 26 -3.18 7.10 -21.69
C ASP A 26 -3.38 8.61 -21.41
N VAL A 27 -3.80 8.96 -20.20
CA VAL A 27 -4.10 10.32 -19.75
C VAL A 27 -3.07 10.66 -18.70
N ALA A 28 -2.20 11.63 -19.01
CA ALA A 28 -1.30 12.21 -18.04
C ALA A 28 -2.14 12.76 -16.87
N LEU A 29 -2.13 12.06 -15.75
CA LEU A 29 -2.82 12.51 -14.56
C LEU A 29 -2.10 13.73 -13.97
N LEU A 30 -2.85 14.71 -13.50
CA LEU A 30 -2.26 15.89 -12.86
C LEU A 30 -1.40 15.48 -11.64
N PRO A 31 -0.27 16.16 -11.40
CA PRO A 31 0.53 15.97 -10.20
C PRO A 31 -0.33 16.10 -8.94
N ILE A 32 0.01 15.33 -7.91
CA ILE A 32 -0.63 15.44 -6.61
C ILE A 32 0.02 16.61 -5.88
N ASP A 33 -0.78 17.61 -5.52
CA ASP A 33 -0.32 18.84 -4.88
C ASP A 33 -1.12 19.13 -3.59
N GLY A 34 -0.53 19.93 -2.69
CA GLY A 34 -1.13 20.38 -1.43
C GLY A 34 -0.94 19.45 -0.23
N TYR A 35 -0.47 18.21 -0.41
CA TYR A 35 -0.09 17.36 0.72
C TYR A 35 1.24 17.81 1.37
N GLN A 36 2.08 18.52 0.61
CA GLN A 36 3.42 18.94 1.02
C GLN A 36 3.36 19.98 2.15
N ASP A 37 2.35 20.84 2.13
CA ASP A 37 2.13 21.92 3.10
C ASP A 37 1.52 21.43 4.42
N LEU A 38 1.09 20.16 4.48
CA LEU A 38 0.57 19.60 5.72
C LEU A 38 1.70 19.34 6.73
N PRO A 39 1.44 19.53 8.03
CA PRO A 39 2.37 19.12 9.06
C PRO A 39 2.60 17.62 9.02
N LEU A 40 3.80 17.18 9.38
CA LEU A 40 4.08 15.77 9.60
C LEU A 40 3.36 15.32 10.87
N LEU A 41 2.50 14.31 10.76
CA LEU A 41 1.67 13.81 11.86
C LEU A 41 2.13 12.41 12.30
N SER A 42 1.68 11.99 13.49
CA SER A 42 1.78 10.59 13.93
C SER A 42 1.05 9.65 12.97
N LEU A 43 1.42 8.36 12.95
CA LEU A 43 0.74 7.39 12.10
C LEU A 43 -0.76 7.30 12.42
N GLU A 44 -1.13 7.35 13.70
CA GLU A 44 -2.51 7.35 14.17
C GLU A 44 -3.28 8.54 13.60
N ASP A 45 -2.74 9.75 13.74
CA ASP A 45 -3.38 10.97 13.26
C ASP A 45 -3.46 11.04 11.73
N ALA A 46 -2.46 10.50 11.04
CA ALA A 46 -2.43 10.44 9.59
C ALA A 46 -3.50 9.49 9.00
N ILE A 47 -3.87 8.43 9.74
CA ILE A 47 -4.88 7.44 9.32
C ILE A 47 -6.31 7.89 9.65
N LYS A 48 -6.54 8.68 10.71
CA LYS A 48 -7.88 9.13 11.14
C LYS A 48 -8.82 9.57 9.99
N PRO A 49 -8.40 10.37 8.99
CA PRO A 49 -9.31 10.81 7.93
C PRO A 49 -9.76 9.69 6.98
N ILE A 50 -9.01 8.60 6.90
CA ILE A 50 -9.23 7.47 5.99
C ILE A 50 -9.62 6.17 6.70
N GLU A 51 -9.61 6.16 8.04
CA GLU A 51 -9.89 4.98 8.87
C GLU A 51 -11.17 4.25 8.46
N LYS A 52 -12.24 5.00 8.13
CA LYS A 52 -13.54 4.45 7.70
C LYS A 52 -13.50 3.64 6.39
N TYR A 53 -12.43 3.73 5.61
CA TYR A 53 -12.24 3.00 4.35
C TYR A 53 -11.32 1.78 4.51
N LEU A 54 -10.78 1.56 5.71
CA LEU A 54 -9.79 0.53 6.00
C LEU A 54 -10.41 -0.60 6.83
N ASP A 55 -9.66 -1.70 6.93
CA ASP A 55 -9.98 -2.83 7.80
C ASP A 55 -10.31 -2.34 9.25
N PRO A 56 -11.40 -2.82 9.87
CA PRO A 56 -11.77 -2.44 11.25
C PRO A 56 -10.66 -2.67 12.29
N SER A 57 -9.73 -3.60 12.03
CA SER A 57 -8.56 -3.87 12.87
C SER A 57 -7.36 -2.95 12.60
N ILE A 58 -7.53 -1.85 11.87
CA ILE A 58 -6.42 -0.96 11.48
C ILE A 58 -5.65 -0.41 12.69
N GLN A 59 -6.32 -0.14 13.82
CA GLN A 59 -5.66 0.32 15.03
C GLN A 59 -4.70 -0.74 15.62
N ASP A 60 -5.09 -2.02 15.61
CA ASP A 60 -4.22 -3.11 16.03
C ASP A 60 -3.03 -3.26 15.08
N LYS A 61 -3.25 -3.08 13.78
CA LYS A 61 -2.17 -3.11 12.77
C LYS A 61 -1.20 -1.95 12.96
N ILE A 62 -1.68 -0.74 13.26
CA ILE A 62 -0.84 0.42 13.60
C ILE A 62 0.01 0.11 14.84
N TYR A 63 -0.61 -0.42 15.90
CA TYR A 63 0.10 -0.79 17.12
C TYR A 63 1.20 -1.84 16.84
N VAL A 64 0.88 -2.89 16.08
CA VAL A 64 1.84 -3.93 15.69
C VAL A 64 2.97 -3.35 14.82
N ALA A 65 2.65 -2.48 13.86
CA ALA A 65 3.63 -1.83 13.00
C ALA A 65 4.60 -0.97 13.81
N LYS A 66 4.10 -0.08 14.68
CA LYS A 66 4.93 0.75 15.57
C LYS A 66 5.78 -0.09 16.52
N ARG A 67 5.25 -1.22 17.00
CA ARG A 67 6.00 -2.15 17.85
C ARG A 67 7.16 -2.82 17.12
N ARG A 68 7.00 -3.16 15.84
CA ARG A 68 8.06 -3.71 14.99
C ARG A 68 9.11 -2.65 14.63
N CYS A 69 8.68 -1.40 14.49
CA CYS A 69 9.50 -0.27 14.07
C CYS A 69 10.02 0.60 15.24
N ARG A 70 10.18 0.04 16.45
CA ARG A 70 10.61 0.80 17.65
C ARG A 70 12.01 1.39 17.52
N ASN A 71 12.92 0.67 16.86
CA ASN A 71 14.31 1.09 16.62
C ASN A 71 14.56 1.10 15.10
N PRO A 72 14.02 2.08 14.39
CA PRO A 72 14.17 2.17 12.95
C PRO A 72 15.61 2.58 12.55
N GLU A 73 16.04 2.15 11.37
CA GLU A 73 17.30 2.56 10.74
C GLU A 73 17.06 3.77 9.81
N ASP A 74 18.10 4.24 9.10
CA ASP A 74 18.02 5.25 8.03
C ASP A 74 17.42 6.62 8.44
N ASP A 75 17.65 7.07 9.69
CA ASP A 75 17.12 8.32 10.25
C ASP A 75 15.59 8.45 10.18
N LEU A 76 14.90 7.31 10.06
CA LEU A 76 13.46 7.22 10.13
C LEU A 76 12.99 7.38 11.58
N THR A 77 11.85 8.03 11.76
CA THR A 77 11.08 7.95 13.00
C THR A 77 10.31 6.64 13.05
N THR A 78 9.86 6.24 14.25
CA THR A 78 8.98 5.07 14.41
C THR A 78 7.71 5.19 13.57
N ASP A 79 7.11 6.38 13.47
CA ASP A 79 5.89 6.59 12.66
C ASP A 79 6.16 6.48 11.16
N GLU A 80 7.28 7.01 10.67
CA GLU A 80 7.70 6.90 9.27
C GLU A 80 7.94 5.43 8.89
N SER A 81 8.76 4.71 9.67
CA SER A 81 9.04 3.29 9.43
C SER A 81 7.76 2.44 9.55
N ALA A 82 6.92 2.70 10.56
CA ALA A 82 5.64 2.02 10.72
C ALA A 82 4.68 2.30 9.56
N SER A 83 4.73 3.49 8.94
CA SER A 83 3.90 3.80 7.77
C SER A 83 4.22 2.91 6.56
N ILE A 84 5.52 2.63 6.34
CA ILE A 84 6.00 1.71 5.29
C ILE A 84 5.63 0.26 5.64
N GLN A 85 5.83 -0.14 6.89
CA GLN A 85 5.43 -1.47 7.37
C GLN A 85 3.92 -1.69 7.22
N LEU A 86 3.10 -0.68 7.53
CA LEU A 86 1.65 -0.75 7.39
C LEU A 86 1.23 -0.87 5.93
N TYR A 87 1.87 -0.13 5.03
CA TYR A 87 1.63 -0.20 3.58
C TYR A 87 1.90 -1.59 2.98
N THR A 88 2.84 -2.34 3.57
CA THR A 88 3.22 -3.69 3.10
C THR A 88 2.49 -4.82 3.82
N THR A 89 1.77 -4.51 4.91
CA THR A 89 1.04 -5.49 5.71
C THR A 89 -0.22 -5.96 5.00
N GLU A 90 -0.50 -7.26 5.05
CA GLU A 90 -1.73 -7.83 4.49
C GLU A 90 -2.94 -7.44 5.35
N SER A 91 -4.07 -7.22 4.68
CA SER A 91 -5.37 -7.10 5.35
C SER A 91 -6.15 -8.40 5.23
N THR A 92 -7.21 -8.51 6.04
CA THR A 92 -8.12 -9.64 6.05
C THR A 92 -8.70 -9.89 4.66
N THR A 93 -9.08 -8.81 3.97
CA THR A 93 -9.45 -8.82 2.56
C THR A 93 -8.58 -7.86 1.77
N HIS A 94 -8.49 -8.07 0.46
CA HIS A 94 -7.69 -7.23 -0.43
C HIS A 94 -8.25 -5.80 -0.46
N GLU A 95 -9.58 -5.67 -0.53
CA GLU A 95 -10.33 -4.43 -0.64
C GLU A 95 -10.24 -3.56 0.62
N GLU A 96 -9.91 -4.14 1.76
CA GLU A 96 -9.72 -3.44 3.03
C GLU A 96 -8.25 -3.11 3.31
N SER A 97 -7.34 -3.48 2.40
CA SER A 97 -5.93 -3.14 2.55
C SER A 97 -5.69 -1.65 2.32
N LEU A 98 -4.84 -1.07 3.17
CA LEU A 98 -4.39 0.31 3.02
C LEU A 98 -3.73 0.50 1.64
N TYR A 99 -2.92 -0.48 1.25
CA TYR A 99 -2.29 -0.55 -0.05
C TYR A 99 -3.30 -0.46 -1.20
N TYR A 100 -4.40 -1.21 -1.11
CA TYR A 100 -5.45 -1.20 -2.12
C TYR A 100 -6.18 0.10 -2.25
N ASN A 101 -6.70 0.58 -1.13
CA ASN A 101 -7.48 1.80 -1.16
C ASN A 101 -6.62 3.00 -1.59
N LEU A 102 -5.36 3.08 -1.14
CA LEU A 102 -4.47 4.15 -1.56
C LEU A 102 -4.21 4.12 -3.06
N ASN A 103 -3.71 2.99 -3.58
CA ASN A 103 -3.37 2.92 -5.00
C ASN A 103 -4.59 3.04 -5.90
N LYS A 104 -5.71 2.42 -5.55
CA LYS A 104 -6.97 2.60 -6.29
C LYS A 104 -7.37 4.07 -6.36
N THR A 105 -7.18 4.83 -5.29
CA THR A 105 -7.46 6.26 -5.25
C THR A 105 -6.45 7.06 -6.08
N LEU A 106 -5.16 6.72 -6.06
CA LEU A 106 -4.11 7.37 -6.87
C LEU A 106 -4.39 7.28 -8.38
N HIS A 107 -5.03 6.19 -8.82
CA HIS A 107 -5.40 5.96 -10.22
C HIS A 107 -6.69 6.66 -10.65
N LYS A 108 -7.43 7.33 -9.74
CA LYS A 108 -8.62 8.09 -10.10
C LYS A 108 -8.25 9.44 -10.70
N ALA A 109 -8.90 9.83 -11.79
CA ALA A 109 -8.73 11.14 -12.40
C ALA A 109 -9.15 12.29 -11.46
N ASP A 110 -10.18 12.05 -10.63
CA ASP A 110 -10.61 13.00 -9.61
C ASP A 110 -9.61 13.04 -8.44
N ARG A 111 -8.78 14.08 -8.44
CA ARG A 111 -7.80 14.35 -7.37
C ARG A 111 -8.44 14.78 -6.05
N GLY A 112 -9.69 15.22 -6.05
CA GLY A 112 -10.44 15.53 -4.83
C GLY A 112 -10.56 14.32 -3.90
N LEU A 113 -10.60 13.11 -4.46
CA LEU A 113 -10.66 11.85 -3.71
C LEU A 113 -9.39 11.56 -2.90
N LEU A 114 -8.25 12.17 -3.25
CA LEU A 114 -7.00 12.01 -2.52
C LEU A 114 -6.92 12.90 -1.28
N LYS A 115 -7.74 13.94 -1.14
CA LYS A 115 -7.64 14.87 0.00
C LYS A 115 -7.63 14.19 1.38
N PRO A 116 -8.47 13.18 1.66
CA PRO A 116 -8.40 12.45 2.93
C PRO A 116 -7.06 11.74 3.15
N TRP A 117 -6.37 11.36 2.08
CA TRP A 117 -5.11 10.62 2.11
C TRP A 117 -3.89 11.51 2.32
N TYR A 118 -4.02 12.85 2.25
CA TYR A 118 -2.87 13.75 2.23
C TYR A 118 -1.98 13.62 3.46
N SER A 119 -2.55 13.47 4.65
CA SER A 119 -1.77 13.27 5.89
C SER A 119 -0.96 11.98 5.85
N TYR A 120 -1.55 10.88 5.37
CA TYR A 120 -0.84 9.61 5.20
C TYR A 120 0.21 9.69 4.09
N LEU A 121 -0.11 10.31 2.95
CA LEU A 121 0.82 10.55 1.85
C LEU A 121 2.03 11.37 2.30
N LYS A 122 1.81 12.43 3.08
CA LYS A 122 2.89 13.23 3.68
C LYS A 122 3.81 12.36 4.51
N LEU A 123 3.26 11.50 5.38
CA LEU A 123 4.04 10.61 6.25
C LEU A 123 4.86 9.58 5.45
N ILE A 124 4.20 8.79 4.59
CA ILE A 124 4.88 7.71 3.85
C ILE A 124 5.88 8.26 2.82
N LEU A 125 5.57 9.36 2.13
CA LEU A 125 6.51 9.94 1.16
C LEU A 125 7.71 10.56 1.88
N THR A 126 7.53 11.21 3.03
CA THR A 126 8.67 11.69 3.84
C THR A 126 9.55 10.52 4.28
N ALA A 127 8.96 9.40 4.69
CA ALA A 127 9.70 8.18 5.02
C ALA A 127 10.50 7.65 3.82
N LEU A 128 9.86 7.49 2.67
CA LEU A 128 10.50 6.99 1.44
C LEU A 128 11.62 7.90 0.94
N TRP A 129 11.51 9.22 1.14
CA TRP A 129 12.55 10.18 0.76
C TRP A 129 13.83 10.07 1.60
N LYS A 130 13.75 9.53 2.82
CA LYS A 130 14.92 9.30 3.69
C LYS A 130 15.68 8.02 3.34
N LEU A 131 15.02 7.06 2.69
CA LEU A 131 15.65 5.80 2.33
C LEU A 131 16.75 6.02 1.30
N SER A 132 17.81 5.22 1.42
CA SER A 132 18.88 5.21 0.43
C SER A 132 18.36 4.79 -0.96
N SER A 133 18.78 5.51 -1.99
CA SER A 133 18.39 5.19 -3.36
C SER A 133 19.05 3.88 -3.81
N PHE A 134 18.26 2.94 -4.30
CA PHE A 134 18.77 1.72 -4.91
C PHE A 134 19.02 1.91 -6.41
N THR A 135 20.21 1.55 -6.89
CA THR A 135 20.54 1.50 -8.32
C THR A 135 20.90 0.08 -8.70
N GLY A 136 20.06 -0.55 -9.52
CA GLY A 136 20.25 -1.93 -9.97
C GLY A 136 19.04 -2.45 -10.72
N LEU A 137 19.15 -3.69 -11.21
CA LEU A 137 18.03 -4.35 -11.89
C LEU A 137 17.02 -4.85 -10.84
N VAL A 138 15.78 -4.43 -10.98
CA VAL A 138 14.65 -4.90 -10.17
C VAL A 138 13.70 -5.70 -11.06
N TYR A 139 13.18 -6.80 -10.53
CA TYR A 139 12.20 -7.64 -11.21
C TYR A 139 10.83 -7.47 -10.54
N ARG A 140 9.78 -7.45 -11.36
CA ARG A 140 8.40 -7.52 -10.90
C ARG A 140 7.69 -8.55 -11.76
N ASP A 141 7.14 -9.58 -11.12
CA ASP A 141 6.25 -10.50 -11.80
C ASP A 141 4.85 -9.87 -11.92
N VAL A 142 4.23 -10.02 -13.08
CA VAL A 142 2.91 -9.47 -13.39
C VAL A 142 2.10 -10.55 -14.07
N ASN A 143 1.03 -10.99 -13.41
CA ASN A 143 0.14 -12.03 -13.92
C ASN A 143 -0.90 -11.45 -14.90
N SER A 144 -0.44 -10.65 -15.87
CA SER A 144 -1.26 -10.13 -16.96
C SER A 144 -0.58 -10.47 -18.28
N ASN A 145 -1.38 -10.79 -19.29
CA ASN A 145 -0.85 -11.07 -20.63
C ASN A 145 -0.41 -9.77 -21.30
N LEU A 146 0.79 -9.30 -20.94
CA LEU A 146 1.43 -8.09 -21.47
C LEU A 146 1.92 -8.26 -22.92
N SER A 147 1.77 -9.45 -23.52
CA SER A 147 2.25 -9.73 -24.89
C SER A 147 1.59 -8.84 -25.95
N LYS A 148 0.45 -8.22 -25.63
CA LYS A 148 -0.25 -7.28 -26.51
C LYS A 148 0.24 -5.84 -26.39
N GLU A 149 0.92 -5.48 -25.30
CA GLU A 149 1.37 -4.11 -25.02
C GLU A 149 2.80 -3.84 -25.51
N PHE A 150 3.63 -4.89 -25.61
CA PHE A 150 4.98 -4.81 -26.16
C PHE A 150 5.05 -5.34 -27.59
N LYS A 151 4.32 -4.71 -28.54
CA LYS A 151 4.62 -4.92 -29.97
C LYS A 151 5.91 -4.16 -30.31
N LYS A 152 6.86 -4.89 -30.88
CA LYS A 152 8.16 -4.41 -31.36
C LYS A 152 8.02 -3.56 -32.61
#